data_AF-A0A257R8I7-F1
#
_entry.id   AF-A0A257R8I7-F1
#
_cell.length_a   1.000
_cell.length_b   1.000
_cell.length_c   1.000
_cell.angle_alpha   90.00
_cell.angle_beta   90.00
_cell.angle_gamma   90.00
#
_symmetry.space_group_name_H-M   'P 1'
#
loop_
_entity.id
_entity.type
_entity.pdbx_description
1 polymer ?
#
loop_
_entity_poly.entity_id
_entity_poly.type
_entity_poly.pdbx_seq_one_letter_code
_entity_poly.pdbx_strand_id
1 'polypeptide(L)'
;MRRLFLCAIASLALYFAAFALVLDRPLSLGLLRLEMREKLARGAALPSPKLVILAGSNGPYSHSCRVIGAMLALPCENGGIAVGIGLDDLFLRWLPLLHRGDVVYLPMEVQQYDVSPAANRMDVDGAMLFRHDRALLWRMKPGRILGAAFDNTMPDGLEALAEMAARTGGIGHLRARLAREEDAQGDEIGTSLATADRAFLAGLHRVEPSARAIRDGYGTVLIGRFVAAATARGVIVIGGLPTDFRDVRLSAADTGAIRAVYRLHGGRFLELAGRSRYPRADFYNSEDHLAQPCQYFHSMLVARGLAPLLHRRVVAPAAATLSLAATCPQETLPPAQHSVRTSRASRRAGPARPAG
;
A
#
# COMPACT_ATOMS: atom_id res chain seq x y z
N MET A 1 22.39 10.40 45.28
CA MET A 1 21.38 10.83 44.29
C MET A 1 21.99 11.56 43.08
N ARG A 2 22.77 12.64 43.24
CA ARG A 2 23.37 13.39 42.09
C ARG A 2 24.13 12.51 41.09
N ARG A 3 24.97 11.58 41.55
CA ARG A 3 25.74 10.67 40.68
C ARG A 3 24.83 9.78 39.82
N LEU A 4 23.80 9.18 40.41
CA LEU A 4 22.84 8.32 39.69
C LEU A 4 22.08 9.10 38.62
N PHE A 5 21.64 10.32 38.94
CA PHE A 5 20.97 11.21 38.00
C PHE A 5 21.88 11.56 36.80
N LEU A 6 23.15 11.91 37.07
CA LEU A 6 24.12 12.19 36.00
C LEU A 6 24.39 10.96 35.14
N CYS A 7 24.53 9.77 35.73
CA CYS A 7 24.70 8.53 34.97
C CYS A 7 23.48 8.23 34.09
N ALA A 8 22.27 8.47 34.58
CA ALA A 8 21.04 8.28 33.81
C ALA A 8 20.97 9.23 32.61
N ILE A 9 21.27 10.52 32.82
CA ILE A 9 21.33 11.51 31.72
C ILE A 9 22.41 11.13 30.71
N ALA A 10 23.61 10.77 31.18
CA ALA A 10 24.71 10.38 30.31
C ALA A 10 24.34 9.16 29.46
N SER A 11 23.67 8.16 30.05
CA SER A 11 23.17 6.98 29.34
C SER A 11 22.17 7.35 28.24
N LEU A 12 21.18 8.19 28.55
CA LEU A 12 20.20 8.67 27.57
C LEU A 12 20.88 9.49 26.45
N ALA A 13 21.82 10.37 26.81
CA ALA A 13 22.56 11.15 25.83
C ALA A 13 23.40 10.28 24.90
N LEU A 14 24.07 9.24 25.42
CA LEU A 14 24.81 8.27 24.63
C LEU A 14 23.89 7.46 23.71
N TYR A 15 22.75 7.01 24.22
CA TYR A 15 21.74 6.30 23.44
C TYR A 15 21.24 7.15 22.27
N PHE A 16 20.83 8.40 22.52
CA PHE A 16 20.36 9.29 21.46
C PHE A 16 21.47 9.66 20.49
N ALA A 17 22.70 9.94 20.96
CA ALA A 17 23.83 10.21 20.09
C ALA A 17 24.14 9.00 19.19
N ALA A 18 24.10 7.79 19.74
CA ALA A 18 24.33 6.57 18.99
C ALA A 18 23.30 6.41 17.86
N PHE A 19 22.00 6.37 18.16
CA PHE A 19 20.98 6.10 17.14
C PHE A 19 20.66 7.30 16.23
N ALA A 20 20.70 8.53 16.76
CA ALA A 20 20.43 9.70 15.94
C ALA A 20 21.58 10.04 14.98
N LEU A 21 22.84 9.77 15.35
CA LEU A 21 24.01 10.29 14.64
C LEU A 21 24.97 9.21 14.13
N VAL A 22 25.15 8.11 14.87
CA VAL A 22 26.21 7.12 14.57
C VAL A 22 25.65 5.89 13.87
N LEU A 23 24.83 5.11 14.57
CA LEU A 23 24.28 3.83 14.14
C LEU A 23 23.21 4.02 13.06
N ASP A 24 23.36 3.32 11.95
CA ASP A 24 22.41 3.32 10.83
C ASP A 24 22.11 1.90 10.39
N ARG A 25 20.93 1.72 9.77
CA ARG A 25 20.55 0.48 9.10
C ARG A 25 20.45 0.72 7.59
N PRO A 26 21.59 0.86 6.89
CA PRO A 26 21.62 1.28 5.50
C PRO A 26 21.05 0.24 4.53
N LEU A 27 20.86 -1.01 4.94
CA LEU A 27 20.35 -2.07 4.07
C LEU A 27 18.84 -2.26 4.25
N SER A 28 18.35 -2.35 5.48
CA SER A 28 16.91 -2.49 5.77
C SER A 28 16.20 -1.13 5.65
N LEU A 29 16.49 -0.18 6.55
CA LEU A 29 15.89 1.16 6.51
C LEU A 29 16.32 1.96 5.28
N GLY A 30 17.53 1.73 4.78
CA GLY A 30 18.02 2.41 3.58
C GLY A 30 17.21 2.06 2.32
N LEU A 31 16.74 0.81 2.18
CA LEU A 31 15.88 0.42 1.06
C LEU A 31 14.52 1.11 1.16
N LEU A 32 13.89 1.05 2.33
CA LEU A 32 12.60 1.69 2.61
C LEU A 32 12.63 3.20 2.34
N ARG A 33 13.71 3.88 2.76
CA ARG A 33 13.94 5.29 2.48
C ARG A 33 14.10 5.58 1.00
N LEU A 34 14.82 4.70 0.29
CA LEU A 34 15.03 4.84 -1.15
C LEU A 34 13.68 4.72 -1.88
N GLU A 35 12.92 3.68 -1.60
CA GLU A 35 11.56 3.43 -2.13
C GLU A 35 10.66 4.64 -1.88
N MET A 36 10.50 5.05 -0.62
CA MET A 36 9.67 6.22 -0.25
C MET A 36 10.10 7.49 -0.99
N ARG A 37 11.41 7.74 -1.11
CA ARG A 37 11.91 8.93 -1.82
C ARG A 37 11.63 8.86 -3.31
N GLU A 38 11.82 7.71 -3.96
CA GLU A 38 11.58 7.56 -5.40
C GLU A 38 10.08 7.71 -5.73
N LYS A 39 9.20 7.08 -4.94
CA LYS A 39 7.75 7.21 -5.08
C LYS A 39 7.25 8.64 -4.86
N LEU A 40 7.73 9.32 -3.82
CA LEU A 40 7.37 10.73 -3.57
C LEU A 40 7.90 11.67 -4.65
N ALA A 41 9.14 11.46 -5.12
CA ALA A 41 9.72 12.26 -6.19
C ALA A 41 8.94 12.10 -7.49
N ARG A 42 8.57 10.86 -7.86
CA ARG A 42 7.75 10.60 -9.03
C ARG A 42 6.34 11.16 -8.87
N GLY A 43 5.69 10.92 -7.73
CA GLY A 43 4.38 11.47 -7.41
C GLY A 43 4.31 12.99 -7.50
N ALA A 44 5.36 13.70 -7.07
CA ALA A 44 5.49 15.15 -7.21
C ALA A 44 5.67 15.61 -8.67
N ALA A 45 6.32 14.80 -9.50
CA ALA A 45 6.59 15.11 -10.92
C ALA A 45 5.41 14.78 -11.85
N LEU A 46 4.47 13.91 -11.44
CA LEU A 46 3.32 13.55 -12.26
C LEU A 46 2.35 14.73 -12.44
N PRO A 47 1.85 14.99 -13.67
CA PRO A 47 0.89 16.05 -13.91
C PRO A 47 -0.48 15.71 -13.30
N SER A 48 -1.17 16.73 -12.77
CA SER A 48 -2.55 16.61 -12.31
C SER A 48 -3.55 16.72 -13.49
N PRO A 49 -4.70 16.01 -13.44
CA PRO A 49 -5.10 15.07 -12.41
C PRO A 49 -4.31 13.76 -12.49
N LYS A 50 -3.80 13.28 -11.36
CA LYS A 50 -3.15 11.98 -11.21
C LYS A 50 -3.92 11.06 -10.27
N LEU A 51 -3.71 9.76 -10.38
CA LEU A 51 -4.14 8.76 -9.41
C LEU A 51 -2.95 8.39 -8.50
N VAL A 52 -3.17 8.38 -7.19
CA VAL A 52 -2.23 7.84 -6.22
C VAL A 52 -2.91 6.71 -5.45
N ILE A 53 -2.26 5.56 -5.35
CA ILE A 53 -2.71 4.45 -4.50
C ILE A 53 -1.93 4.54 -3.19
N LEU A 54 -2.59 4.67 -2.05
CA LEU A 54 -1.94 4.64 -0.73
C LEU A 54 -2.54 3.51 0.11
N ALA A 55 -1.68 2.61 0.57
CA ALA A 55 -1.97 1.49 1.45
C ALA A 55 -0.66 1.04 2.11
N GLY A 56 -0.70 0.00 2.94
CA GLY A 56 0.51 -0.73 3.30
C GLY A 56 1.01 -1.59 2.13
N SER A 57 1.46 -2.81 2.43
CA SER A 57 1.99 -3.74 1.43
C SER A 57 0.93 -4.22 0.44
N ASN A 58 -0.36 -4.16 0.77
CA ASN A 58 -1.45 -4.43 -0.17
C ASN A 58 -1.40 -3.49 -1.40
N GLY A 59 -0.85 -2.29 -1.24
CA GLY A 59 -0.66 -1.32 -2.33
C GLY A 59 0.23 -1.86 -3.45
N PRO A 60 1.56 -1.97 -3.25
CA PRO A 60 2.49 -2.40 -4.28
C PRO A 60 2.23 -3.84 -4.74
N TYR A 61 1.87 -4.76 -3.84
CA TYR A 61 1.74 -6.18 -4.20
C TYR A 61 0.43 -6.53 -4.91
N SER A 62 -0.67 -5.85 -4.62
CA SER A 62 -2.00 -6.26 -5.09
C SER A 62 -2.68 -5.27 -6.02
N HIS A 63 -2.14 -4.05 -6.11
CA HIS A 63 -2.61 -3.04 -7.04
C HIS A 63 -1.48 -2.65 -8.00
N SER A 64 -1.84 -2.45 -9.27
CA SER A 64 -0.92 -2.01 -10.29
C SER A 64 -1.38 -0.68 -10.88
N CYS A 65 -0.65 0.39 -10.57
CA CYS A 65 -0.78 1.68 -11.21
C CYS A 65 -0.51 1.62 -12.71
N ARG A 66 0.39 0.73 -13.16
CA ARG A 66 0.62 0.48 -14.58
C ARG A 66 -0.65 0.03 -15.29
N VAL A 67 -1.46 -0.83 -14.67
CA VAL A 67 -2.73 -1.31 -15.23
C VAL A 67 -3.86 -0.30 -15.02
N ILE A 68 -4.06 0.17 -13.78
CA ILE A 68 -5.18 1.06 -13.43
C ILE A 68 -5.04 2.40 -14.16
N GLY A 69 -3.85 3.00 -14.13
CA GLY A 69 -3.57 4.28 -14.80
C GLY A 69 -3.78 4.21 -16.30
N ALA A 70 -3.30 3.15 -16.95
CA ALA A 70 -3.50 2.94 -18.39
C ALA A 70 -4.99 2.79 -18.75
N MET A 71 -5.75 2.01 -17.98
CA MET A 71 -7.18 1.80 -18.22
C MET A 71 -8.02 3.04 -17.94
N LEU A 72 -7.61 3.90 -17.01
CA LEU A 72 -8.31 5.16 -16.69
C LEU A 72 -7.79 6.37 -17.46
N ALA A 73 -6.73 6.22 -18.26
CA ALA A 73 -5.98 7.32 -18.89
C ALA A 73 -5.61 8.41 -17.85
N LEU A 74 -4.99 7.98 -16.75
CA LEU A 74 -4.48 8.84 -15.68
C LEU A 74 -2.99 8.53 -15.43
N PRO A 75 -2.13 9.55 -15.26
CA PRO A 75 -0.86 9.37 -14.58
C PRO A 75 -1.12 8.68 -13.23
N CYS A 76 -0.33 7.67 -12.88
CA CYS A 76 -0.57 6.86 -11.68
C CYS A 76 0.73 6.56 -10.96
N GLU A 77 0.73 6.73 -9.64
CA GLU A 77 1.80 6.39 -8.70
C GLU A 77 1.25 5.47 -7.62
N ASN A 78 1.90 4.32 -7.43
CA ASN A 78 1.58 3.42 -6.34
C ASN A 78 2.44 3.82 -5.14
N GLY A 79 1.90 4.73 -4.33
CA GLY A 79 2.55 5.24 -3.13
C GLY A 79 2.43 4.33 -1.91
N GLY A 80 1.93 3.10 -2.08
CA GLY A 80 1.94 2.09 -1.03
C GLY A 80 3.35 1.60 -0.75
N ILE A 81 3.59 1.20 0.50
CA ILE A 81 4.91 0.81 1.00
C ILE A 81 4.76 -0.50 1.77
N ALA A 82 5.63 -1.46 1.49
CA ALA A 82 5.49 -2.84 1.94
C ALA A 82 5.72 -3.08 3.45
N VAL A 83 6.16 -2.07 4.20
CA VAL A 83 6.73 -2.27 5.54
C VAL A 83 6.33 -1.13 6.46
N GLY A 84 5.73 -1.45 7.61
CA GLY A 84 5.79 -0.73 8.90
C GLY A 84 5.84 0.81 8.92
N ILE A 85 5.29 1.49 7.91
CA ILE A 85 5.16 2.95 7.91
C ILE A 85 3.85 3.27 8.62
N GLY A 86 3.95 4.06 9.68
CA GLY A 86 2.78 4.56 10.39
C GLY A 86 1.91 5.38 9.44
N LEU A 87 0.59 5.25 9.58
CA LEU A 87 -0.37 5.93 8.71
C LEU A 87 -0.20 7.45 8.75
N ASP A 88 0.19 7.99 9.90
CA ASP A 88 0.47 9.42 10.07
C ASP A 88 1.68 9.87 9.24
N ASP A 89 2.74 9.07 9.17
CA ASP A 89 3.90 9.35 8.31
C ASP A 89 3.50 9.32 6.83
N LEU A 90 2.88 8.21 6.39
CA LEU A 90 2.42 8.05 5.00
C LEU A 90 1.55 9.23 4.57
N PHE A 91 0.52 9.58 5.35
CA PHE A 91 -0.39 10.67 5.02
C PHE A 91 0.26 12.05 5.06
N LEU A 92 1.19 12.31 5.99
CA LEU A 92 1.89 13.60 6.06
C LEU A 92 2.82 13.83 4.87
N ARG A 93 3.40 12.76 4.31
CA ARG A 93 4.26 12.83 3.11
C ARG A 93 3.48 13.07 1.83
N TRP A 94 2.35 12.38 1.66
CA TRP A 94 1.57 12.44 0.43
C TRP A 94 0.64 13.65 0.34
N LEU A 95 0.01 14.07 1.43
CA LEU A 95 -0.98 15.16 1.40
C LEU A 95 -0.48 16.46 0.74
N PRO A 96 0.77 16.92 0.93
CA PRO A 96 1.31 18.10 0.24
C PRO A 96 1.48 17.96 -1.28
N LEU A 97 1.56 16.72 -1.81
CA LEU A 97 1.78 16.46 -3.24
C LEU A 97 0.48 16.33 -4.05
N LEU A 98 -0.66 16.34 -3.35
CA LEU A 98 -1.98 16.17 -3.94
C LEU A 98 -2.61 17.53 -4.24
N HIS A 99 -3.12 17.67 -5.46
CA HIS A 99 -3.78 18.86 -5.95
C HIS A 99 -5.27 18.62 -6.22
N ARG A 100 -6.02 19.71 -6.39
CA ARG A 100 -7.42 19.66 -6.78
C ARG A 100 -7.59 18.79 -8.04
N GLY A 101 -8.53 17.85 -7.99
CA GLY A 101 -8.83 16.92 -9.07
C GLY A 101 -7.96 15.67 -9.12
N ASP A 102 -6.88 15.59 -8.33
CA ASP A 102 -6.17 14.33 -8.13
C ASP A 102 -7.10 13.30 -7.46
N VAL A 103 -6.82 12.03 -7.70
CA VAL A 103 -7.55 10.90 -7.14
C VAL A 103 -6.62 10.17 -6.17
N VAL A 104 -7.12 9.86 -4.97
CA VAL A 104 -6.43 8.96 -4.04
C VAL A 104 -7.30 7.73 -3.84
N TYR A 105 -6.75 6.55 -4.16
CA TYR A 105 -7.37 5.28 -3.85
C TYR A 105 -6.73 4.68 -2.59
N LEU A 106 -7.56 4.35 -1.59
CA LEU A 106 -7.14 3.90 -0.25
C LEU A 106 -7.65 2.47 0.06
N PRO A 107 -7.05 1.42 -0.51
CA PRO A 107 -7.36 0.03 -0.17
C PRO A 107 -6.63 -0.40 1.11
N MET A 108 -6.86 0.32 2.21
CA MET A 108 -6.15 0.10 3.49
C MET A 108 -6.42 -1.30 4.05
N GLU A 109 -5.37 -1.97 4.54
CA GLU A 109 -5.46 -3.23 5.27
C GLU A 109 -6.41 -3.10 6.47
N VAL A 110 -7.23 -4.13 6.75
CA VAL A 110 -8.31 -3.98 7.75
C VAL A 110 -7.76 -3.79 9.17
N GLN A 111 -6.58 -4.33 9.48
CA GLN A 111 -5.87 -4.16 10.76
C GLN A 111 -5.31 -2.75 10.94
N GLN A 112 -5.19 -1.97 9.85
CA GLN A 112 -4.77 -0.58 9.97
C GLN A 112 -5.88 0.31 10.52
N TYR A 113 -7.14 -0.14 10.57
CA TYR A 113 -8.23 0.66 11.15
C TYR A 113 -8.22 0.62 12.69
N ASP A 114 -7.86 -0.51 13.29
CA ASP A 114 -7.83 -0.71 14.74
C ASP A 114 -6.43 -0.61 15.36
N VAL A 115 -5.40 -0.29 14.57
CA VAL A 115 -4.04 -0.02 15.06
C VAL A 115 -4.07 0.93 16.26
N SER A 116 -3.39 0.56 17.34
CA SER A 116 -3.36 1.37 18.56
C SER A 116 -2.44 2.59 18.41
N PRO A 117 -2.61 3.64 19.22
CA PRO A 117 -1.67 4.76 19.24
C PRO A 117 -0.25 4.34 19.60
N ALA A 118 -0.05 3.27 20.38
CA ALA A 118 1.27 2.78 20.74
C ALA A 118 1.92 2.05 19.55
N ALA A 119 1.17 1.16 18.90
CA ALA A 119 1.65 0.45 17.70
C ALA A 119 2.04 1.43 16.58
N ASN A 120 1.20 2.42 16.28
CA ASN A 120 1.54 3.45 15.28
C ASN A 120 2.73 4.33 15.70
N ARG A 121 3.13 4.38 16.98
CA ARG A 121 4.29 5.20 17.41
C ARG A 121 5.61 4.47 17.30
N MET A 122 5.59 3.15 17.47
CA MET A 122 6.75 2.27 17.59
C MET A 122 6.81 1.29 16.41
N ASP A 123 6.64 1.81 15.20
CA ASP A 123 6.73 1.02 13.98
C ASP A 123 8.11 1.22 13.33
N VAL A 124 8.45 0.42 12.31
CA VAL A 124 9.76 0.40 11.64
C VAL A 124 10.22 1.80 11.19
N ASP A 125 9.27 2.70 10.92
CA ASP A 125 9.54 4.09 10.54
C ASP A 125 10.03 4.99 11.68
N GLY A 126 9.90 4.62 12.95
CA GLY A 126 10.34 5.42 14.10
C GLY A 126 11.83 5.69 14.06
N ALA A 127 12.64 4.63 13.92
CA ALA A 127 14.08 4.74 13.71
C ALA A 127 14.44 5.58 12.47
N MET A 128 13.69 5.41 11.37
CA MET A 128 13.87 6.20 10.14
C MET A 128 13.61 7.69 10.38
N LEU A 129 12.48 8.04 10.99
CA LEU A 129 12.07 9.41 11.30
C LEU A 129 13.06 10.10 12.23
N PHE A 130 13.48 9.40 13.29
CA PHE A 130 14.39 9.95 14.29
C PHE A 130 15.78 10.25 13.73
N ARG A 131 16.33 9.33 12.93
CA ARG A 131 17.65 9.49 12.35
C ARG A 131 17.65 10.41 11.13
N HIS A 132 16.72 10.20 10.21
CA HIS A 132 16.83 10.71 8.85
C HIS A 132 15.81 11.79 8.47
N ASP A 133 14.59 11.76 9.04
CA ASP A 133 13.50 12.65 8.66
C ASP A 133 12.99 13.52 9.83
N ARG A 134 13.93 14.09 10.59
CA ARG A 134 13.63 14.87 11.81
C ARG A 134 12.67 16.03 11.57
N ALA A 135 12.80 16.72 10.43
CA ALA A 135 11.90 17.83 10.09
C ALA A 135 10.44 17.38 9.97
N LEU A 136 10.20 16.17 9.47
CA LEU A 136 8.88 15.57 9.43
C LEU A 136 8.43 15.12 10.82
N LEU A 137 9.32 14.48 11.59
CA LEU A 137 9.06 14.05 12.96
C LEU A 137 8.62 15.22 13.86
N TRP A 138 9.25 16.39 13.74
CA TRP A 138 8.89 17.59 14.48
C TRP A 138 7.51 18.16 14.15
N ARG A 139 6.91 17.76 13.02
CA ARG A 139 5.53 18.12 12.65
C ARG A 139 4.50 17.13 13.19
N MET A 140 4.93 16.02 13.75
CA MET A 140 4.06 14.99 14.32
C MET A 140 3.71 15.29 15.79
N LYS A 141 2.75 14.54 16.33
CA LYS A 141 2.36 14.69 17.74
C LYS A 141 3.53 14.38 18.69
N PRO A 142 3.64 14.99 19.88
CA PRO A 142 4.73 14.73 20.82
C PRO A 142 4.92 13.24 21.17
N GLY A 143 3.83 12.48 21.27
CA GLY A 143 3.91 11.04 21.50
C GLY A 143 4.63 10.27 20.39
N ARG A 144 4.58 10.77 19.14
CA ARG A 144 5.32 10.19 18.00
C ARG A 144 6.80 10.51 18.05
N ILE A 145 7.15 11.74 18.46
CA ILE A 145 8.54 12.15 18.70
C ILE A 145 9.18 11.27 19.77
N LEU A 146 8.47 11.08 20.90
CA LEU A 146 8.93 10.21 21.97
C LEU A 146 9.01 8.74 21.54
N GLY A 147 8.00 8.24 20.81
CA GLY A 147 8.02 6.88 20.26
C GLY A 147 9.25 6.65 19.38
N ALA A 148 9.44 7.48 18.36
CA ALA A 148 10.59 7.40 17.44
C ALA A 148 11.94 7.53 18.16
N ALA A 149 12.03 8.39 19.17
CA ALA A 149 13.26 8.56 19.95
C ALA A 149 13.65 7.30 20.73
N PHE A 150 12.68 6.47 21.15
CA PHE A 150 12.90 5.25 21.92
C PHE A 150 12.59 3.95 21.14
N ASP A 151 12.47 4.05 19.82
CA ASP A 151 12.09 2.95 18.95
C ASP A 151 13.22 1.93 18.73
N ASN A 152 14.47 2.34 18.99
CA ASN A 152 15.64 1.48 18.78
C ASN A 152 15.98 0.69 20.04
N THR A 153 16.23 -0.60 19.87
CA THR A 153 16.64 -1.55 20.90
C THR A 153 18.11 -1.95 20.75
N MET A 154 18.65 -2.71 21.71
CA MET A 154 20.01 -3.25 21.60
C MET A 154 20.19 -4.17 20.37
N PRO A 155 19.25 -5.10 20.07
CA PRO A 155 19.26 -5.84 18.80
C PRO A 155 19.38 -4.94 17.56
N ASP A 156 18.63 -3.83 17.49
CA ASP A 156 18.73 -2.88 16.37
C ASP A 156 20.13 -2.26 16.27
N GLY A 157 20.78 -2.00 17.42
CA GLY A 157 22.16 -1.52 17.45
C GLY A 157 23.16 -2.52 16.90
N LEU A 158 22.99 -3.81 17.20
CA LEU A 158 23.83 -4.88 16.65
C LEU A 158 23.59 -5.08 15.15
N GLU A 159 22.33 -5.06 14.72
CA GLU A 159 21.94 -5.10 13.31
C GLU A 159 22.54 -3.91 12.54
N ALA A 160 22.45 -2.69 13.10
CA ALA A 160 23.03 -1.49 12.51
C ALA A 160 24.54 -1.65 12.26
N LEU A 161 25.29 -2.16 13.24
CA LEU A 161 26.72 -2.41 13.08
C LEU A 161 27.01 -3.43 11.97
N ALA A 162 26.24 -4.52 11.90
CA ALA A 162 26.37 -5.54 10.88
C ALA A 162 26.05 -4.99 9.48
N GLU A 163 24.96 -4.24 9.33
CA GLU A 163 24.57 -3.63 8.07
C GLU A 163 25.56 -2.56 7.60
N MET A 164 26.08 -1.72 8.51
CA MET A 164 27.10 -0.73 8.18
C MET A 164 28.41 -1.39 7.71
N ALA A 165 28.83 -2.49 8.36
CA ALA A 165 29.99 -3.27 7.93
C ALA A 165 29.76 -3.91 6.56
N ALA A 166 28.60 -4.56 6.35
CA ALA A 166 28.24 -5.16 5.07
C ALA A 166 28.18 -4.12 3.94
N ARG A 167 27.59 -2.95 4.20
CA ARG A 167 27.51 -1.85 3.23
C ARG A 167 28.90 -1.31 2.87
N THR A 168 29.79 -1.17 3.85
CA THR A 168 31.19 -0.77 3.62
C THR A 168 31.94 -1.81 2.79
N GLY A 169 31.63 -3.10 2.96
CA GLY A 169 32.11 -4.20 2.13
C GLY A 169 31.47 -4.30 0.74
N GLY A 170 30.62 -3.33 0.34
CA GLY A 170 29.99 -3.30 -0.99
C GLY A 170 28.73 -4.16 -1.12
N ILE A 171 28.24 -4.77 -0.05
CA ILE A 171 27.02 -5.57 -0.05
C ILE A 171 25.78 -4.65 -0.10
N GLY A 172 24.70 -5.12 -0.75
CA GLY A 172 23.39 -4.46 -0.71
C GLY A 172 23.24 -3.27 -1.65
N HIS A 173 23.27 -3.52 -2.96
CA HIS A 173 22.97 -2.52 -3.98
C HIS A 173 21.47 -2.18 -4.02
N LEU A 174 21.03 -1.30 -3.11
CA LEU A 174 19.61 -0.98 -2.90
C LEU A 174 18.84 -0.62 -4.16
N ARG A 175 19.41 0.25 -5.02
CA ARG A 175 18.77 0.62 -6.30
C ARG A 175 18.60 -0.55 -7.25
N ALA A 176 19.60 -1.43 -7.33
CA ALA A 176 19.51 -2.61 -8.18
C ALA A 176 18.52 -3.63 -7.61
N ARG A 177 18.35 -3.68 -6.28
CA ARG A 177 17.31 -4.47 -5.63
C ARG A 177 15.92 -3.90 -5.92
N LEU A 178 15.71 -2.62 -5.63
CA LEU A 178 14.45 -1.93 -5.86
C LEU A 178 14.01 -2.03 -7.32
N ALA A 179 14.92 -1.80 -8.29
CA ALA A 179 14.61 -1.91 -9.71
C ALA A 179 14.30 -3.35 -10.20
N ARG A 180 14.55 -4.39 -9.38
CA ARG A 180 14.12 -5.76 -9.65
C ARG A 180 12.78 -6.09 -9.02
N GLU A 181 12.47 -5.46 -7.88
CA GLU A 181 11.28 -5.71 -7.08
C GLU A 181 10.11 -4.82 -7.52
N GLU A 182 10.39 -3.59 -8.00
CA GLU A 182 9.37 -2.62 -8.42
C GLU A 182 9.54 -2.17 -9.88
N ASP A 183 8.43 -1.85 -10.52
CA ASP A 183 8.44 -1.10 -11.78
C ASP A 183 8.50 0.42 -11.55
N ALA A 184 8.55 1.19 -12.64
CA ALA A 184 8.63 2.64 -12.58
C ALA A 184 7.39 3.31 -11.97
N GLN A 185 6.29 2.60 -11.75
CA GLN A 185 5.06 3.10 -11.16
C GLN A 185 4.99 2.83 -9.64
N GLY A 186 5.99 2.16 -9.07
CA GLY A 186 6.00 1.71 -7.68
C GLY A 186 5.18 0.44 -7.46
N ASP A 187 4.84 -0.29 -8.52
CA ASP A 187 4.14 -1.58 -8.43
C ASP A 187 5.17 -2.69 -8.19
N GLU A 188 4.89 -3.61 -7.26
CA GLU A 188 5.72 -4.82 -7.13
C GLU A 188 5.58 -5.67 -8.40
N ILE A 189 6.71 -6.20 -8.89
CA ILE A 189 6.81 -7.07 -10.06
C ILE A 189 7.57 -8.36 -9.74
N GLY A 190 7.46 -9.35 -10.62
CA GLY A 190 8.18 -10.62 -10.47
C GLY A 190 7.60 -11.57 -9.43
N THR A 191 6.48 -11.21 -8.79
CA THR A 191 5.76 -12.08 -7.86
C THR A 191 5.06 -13.21 -8.62
N SER A 192 5.63 -14.41 -8.60
CA SER A 192 5.14 -15.53 -9.39
C SER A 192 4.42 -16.57 -8.54
N LEU A 193 3.40 -17.21 -9.13
CA LEU A 193 2.73 -18.37 -8.52
C LEU A 193 3.64 -19.60 -8.42
N ALA A 194 4.69 -19.66 -9.24
CA ALA A 194 5.65 -20.77 -9.24
C ALA A 194 6.61 -20.71 -8.05
N THR A 195 6.85 -19.52 -7.50
CA THR A 195 7.72 -19.26 -6.35
C THR A 195 6.94 -19.08 -5.06
N ALA A 196 5.61 -19.22 -5.09
CA ALA A 196 4.77 -19.07 -3.91
C ALA A 196 4.95 -20.25 -2.94
N ASP A 197 5.16 -19.95 -1.65
CA ASP A 197 5.18 -20.98 -0.61
C ASP A 197 3.76 -21.33 -0.19
N ARG A 198 3.18 -22.31 -0.88
CA ARG A 198 1.79 -22.76 -0.62
C ARG A 198 1.61 -23.34 0.77
N ALA A 199 2.64 -23.95 1.36
CA ALA A 199 2.54 -24.53 2.69
C ALA A 199 2.49 -23.42 3.75
N PHE A 200 3.34 -22.41 3.62
CA PHE A 200 3.27 -21.20 4.44
C PHE A 200 1.92 -20.51 4.30
N LEU A 201 1.49 -20.23 3.06
CA LEU A 201 0.20 -19.59 2.78
C LEU A 201 -0.98 -20.39 3.32
N ALA A 202 -0.93 -21.73 3.35
CA ALA A 202 -2.00 -22.55 3.92
C ALA A 202 -2.08 -22.45 5.46
N GLY A 203 -0.96 -22.21 6.13
CA GLY A 203 -0.88 -22.06 7.59
C GLY A 203 -1.24 -20.66 8.11
N LEU A 204 -1.38 -19.67 7.22
CA LEU A 204 -1.72 -18.30 7.60
C LEU A 204 -3.19 -18.19 8.06
N HIS A 205 -3.38 -17.60 9.24
CA HIS A 205 -4.69 -17.34 9.81
C HIS A 205 -4.77 -15.92 10.33
N ARG A 206 -5.61 -15.12 9.67
CA ARG A 206 -5.85 -13.72 9.99
C ARG A 206 -7.19 -13.56 10.70
N VAL A 207 -7.18 -12.82 11.80
CA VAL A 207 -8.39 -12.41 12.51
C VAL A 207 -8.58 -10.93 12.27
N GLU A 208 -9.66 -10.59 11.59
CA GLU A 208 -9.98 -9.19 11.31
C GLU A 208 -10.61 -8.50 12.53
N PRO A 209 -10.32 -7.21 12.74
CA PRO A 209 -10.99 -6.45 13.77
C PRO A 209 -12.50 -6.38 13.51
N SER A 210 -13.26 -6.44 14.60
CA SER A 210 -14.71 -6.28 14.53
C SER A 210 -15.10 -4.89 14.01
N ALA A 211 -16.31 -4.75 13.47
CA ALA A 211 -16.89 -3.47 13.06
C ALA A 211 -16.80 -2.38 14.15
N ARG A 212 -16.86 -2.74 15.43
CA ARG A 212 -16.68 -1.80 16.55
C ARG A 212 -15.23 -1.34 16.66
N ALA A 213 -14.28 -2.27 16.66
CA ALA A 213 -12.85 -1.96 16.70
C ALA A 213 -12.44 -1.10 15.49
N ILE A 214 -12.98 -1.37 14.30
CA ILE A 214 -12.80 -0.53 13.12
C ILE A 214 -13.33 0.88 13.39
N ARG A 215 -14.57 1.06 13.84
CA ARG A 215 -15.14 2.41 14.09
C ARG A 215 -14.37 3.21 15.13
N ASP A 216 -13.97 2.55 16.22
CA ASP A 216 -13.42 3.20 17.41
C ASP A 216 -11.87 3.27 17.36
N GLY A 217 -11.25 2.64 16.35
CA GLY A 217 -9.82 2.47 16.23
C GLY A 217 -9.05 3.77 15.95
N TYR A 218 -7.81 3.84 16.43
CA TYR A 218 -6.97 5.02 16.21
C TYR A 218 -6.58 5.19 14.74
N GLY A 219 -6.39 4.09 14.02
CA GLY A 219 -6.20 4.10 12.57
C GLY A 219 -7.34 4.75 11.80
N THR A 220 -8.59 4.43 12.16
CA THR A 220 -9.77 5.11 11.61
C THR A 220 -9.74 6.61 11.81
N VAL A 221 -9.27 7.10 12.97
CA VAL A 221 -9.11 8.54 13.21
C VAL A 221 -8.07 9.14 12.26
N LEU A 222 -6.96 8.45 11.99
CA LEU A 222 -5.92 8.92 11.06
C LEU A 222 -6.43 8.94 9.62
N ILE A 223 -7.05 7.86 9.16
CA ILE A 223 -7.63 7.73 7.83
C ILE A 223 -8.70 8.82 7.62
N GLY A 224 -9.64 8.96 8.55
CA GLY A 224 -10.70 9.97 8.47
C GLY A 224 -10.18 11.40 8.38
N ARG A 225 -9.14 11.74 9.15
CA ARG A 225 -8.47 13.06 9.08
C ARG A 225 -7.82 13.30 7.73
N PHE A 226 -7.13 12.31 7.17
CA PHE A 226 -6.53 12.43 5.84
C PHE A 226 -7.61 12.61 4.77
N VAL A 227 -8.66 11.79 4.79
CA VAL A 227 -9.79 11.88 3.85
C VAL A 227 -10.42 13.28 3.90
N ALA A 228 -10.71 13.80 5.10
CA ALA A 228 -11.27 15.14 5.27
C ALA A 228 -10.33 16.24 4.76
N ALA A 229 -9.03 16.15 5.09
CA ALA A 229 -8.04 17.15 4.68
C ALA A 229 -7.80 17.17 3.16
N ALA A 230 -7.75 15.99 2.52
CA ALA A 230 -7.58 15.87 1.08
C ALA A 230 -8.84 16.32 0.32
N THR A 231 -10.03 15.90 0.76
CA THR A 231 -11.30 16.31 0.11
C THR A 231 -11.54 17.81 0.24
N ALA A 232 -11.18 18.45 1.36
CA ALA A 232 -11.23 19.90 1.52
C ALA A 232 -10.33 20.66 0.52
N ARG A 233 -9.27 20.02 0.00
CA ARG A 233 -8.40 20.54 -1.08
C ARG A 233 -8.94 20.25 -2.49
N GLY A 234 -10.11 19.63 -2.60
CA GLY A 234 -10.71 19.21 -3.86
C GLY A 234 -10.07 17.96 -4.47
N VAL A 235 -9.36 17.15 -3.68
CA VAL A 235 -8.89 15.81 -4.07
C VAL A 235 -10.06 14.83 -3.99
N ILE A 236 -10.17 13.93 -4.95
CA ILE A 236 -11.18 12.87 -4.96
C ILE A 236 -10.61 11.66 -4.21
N VAL A 237 -11.04 11.47 -2.96
CA VAL A 237 -10.60 10.32 -2.15
C VAL A 237 -11.61 9.18 -2.26
N ILE A 238 -11.13 7.98 -2.58
CA ILE A 238 -11.94 6.77 -2.76
C ILE A 238 -11.34 5.66 -1.88
N GLY A 239 -12.04 5.24 -0.85
CA GLY A 239 -11.68 4.04 -0.10
C GLY A 239 -11.94 2.76 -0.88
N GLY A 240 -11.24 1.69 -0.53
CA GLY A 240 -11.43 0.35 -1.07
C GLY A 240 -11.34 -0.71 0.02
N LEU A 241 -11.65 -1.96 -0.34
CA LEU A 241 -11.28 -3.12 0.46
C LEU A 241 -9.91 -3.64 -0.01
N PRO A 242 -9.00 -3.98 0.93
CA PRO A 242 -7.73 -4.60 0.59
C PRO A 242 -7.97 -5.98 -0.01
N THR A 243 -7.02 -6.48 -0.79
CA THR A 243 -7.06 -7.88 -1.20
C THR A 243 -6.78 -8.79 -0.01
N ASP A 244 -7.53 -9.88 0.14
CA ASP A 244 -7.28 -10.87 1.18
C ASP A 244 -7.75 -12.26 0.73
N PHE A 245 -7.43 -13.29 1.51
CA PHE A 245 -7.95 -14.62 1.30
C PHE A 245 -9.47 -14.65 1.41
N ARG A 246 -10.09 -15.54 0.64
CA ARG A 246 -11.54 -15.69 0.60
C ARG A 246 -12.14 -16.25 1.88
N ASP A 247 -11.40 -17.08 2.58
CA ASP A 247 -11.82 -17.65 3.86
C ASP A 247 -11.68 -16.67 5.03
N VAL A 248 -10.96 -15.54 4.85
CA VAL A 248 -10.96 -14.43 5.80
C VAL A 248 -12.30 -13.70 5.73
N ARG A 249 -13.11 -13.93 6.76
CA ARG A 249 -14.48 -13.42 6.85
C ARG A 249 -14.47 -11.92 7.11
N LEU A 250 -15.07 -11.16 6.21
CA LEU A 250 -15.42 -9.76 6.41
C LEU A 250 -16.95 -9.63 6.40
N SER A 251 -17.54 -9.41 7.56
CA SER A 251 -19.00 -9.31 7.67
C SER A 251 -19.51 -8.05 6.96
N ALA A 252 -20.82 -8.01 6.69
CA ALA A 252 -21.45 -6.80 6.16
C ALA A 252 -21.33 -5.61 7.13
N ALA A 253 -21.28 -5.88 8.44
CA ALA A 253 -21.08 -4.85 9.47
C ALA A 253 -19.66 -4.28 9.42
N ASP A 254 -18.64 -5.12 9.22
CA ASP A 254 -17.23 -4.69 9.13
C ASP A 254 -17.02 -3.84 7.87
N THR A 255 -17.52 -4.34 6.72
CA THR A 255 -17.50 -3.60 5.45
C THR A 255 -18.25 -2.26 5.56
N GLY A 256 -19.39 -2.25 6.26
CA GLY A 256 -20.17 -1.05 6.53
C GLY A 256 -19.42 -0.04 7.39
N ALA A 257 -18.70 -0.51 8.42
CA ALA A 257 -17.86 0.33 9.27
C ALA A 257 -16.73 0.99 8.49
N ILE A 258 -15.98 0.22 7.69
CA ILE A 258 -14.92 0.72 6.82
C ILE A 258 -15.47 1.78 5.86
N ARG A 259 -16.56 1.45 5.14
CA ARG A 259 -17.21 2.36 4.19
C ARG A 259 -17.66 3.67 4.85
N ALA A 260 -18.14 3.61 6.09
CA ALA A 260 -18.60 4.78 6.82
C ALA A 260 -17.46 5.77 7.07
N VAL A 261 -16.24 5.31 7.37
CA VAL A 261 -15.06 6.20 7.56
C VAL A 261 -14.90 7.13 6.36
N TYR A 262 -14.86 6.58 5.14
CA TYR A 262 -14.66 7.40 3.95
C TYR A 262 -15.83 8.36 3.69
N ARG A 263 -17.07 7.86 3.78
CA ARG A 263 -18.27 8.66 3.47
C ARG A 263 -18.47 9.81 4.47
N LEU A 264 -18.24 9.57 5.77
CA LEU A 264 -18.37 10.59 6.81
C LEU A 264 -17.37 11.73 6.65
N HIS A 265 -16.22 11.46 6.03
CA HIS A 265 -15.15 12.43 5.83
C HIS A 265 -15.10 13.01 4.40
N GLY A 266 -16.19 12.87 3.63
CA GLY A 266 -16.35 13.47 2.29
C GLY A 266 -15.77 12.64 1.14
N GLY A 267 -15.23 11.46 1.42
CA GLY A 267 -14.74 10.51 0.43
C GLY A 267 -15.85 9.64 -0.19
N ARG A 268 -15.45 8.82 -1.16
CA ARG A 268 -16.26 7.78 -1.79
C ARG A 268 -15.73 6.41 -1.37
N PHE A 269 -16.43 5.34 -1.75
CA PHE A 269 -16.00 3.98 -1.47
C PHE A 269 -16.29 3.06 -2.64
N LEU A 270 -15.29 2.27 -3.03
CA LEU A 270 -15.40 1.23 -4.04
C LEU A 270 -15.46 -0.13 -3.36
N GLU A 271 -16.58 -0.85 -3.55
CA GLU A 271 -16.69 -2.26 -3.20
C GLU A 271 -16.84 -3.06 -4.49
N LEU A 272 -15.84 -3.91 -4.79
CA LEU A 272 -15.94 -4.87 -5.88
C LEU A 272 -16.92 -5.99 -5.49
N ALA A 273 -17.58 -6.61 -6.47
CA ALA A 273 -18.58 -7.65 -6.16
C ALA A 273 -17.97 -8.88 -5.44
N GLY A 274 -16.70 -9.19 -5.67
CA GLY A 274 -15.96 -10.21 -4.92
C GLY A 274 -15.33 -9.72 -3.62
N ARG A 275 -15.61 -8.46 -3.21
CA ARG A 275 -15.05 -7.81 -2.02
C ARG A 275 -13.51 -7.87 -1.90
N SER A 276 -12.83 -7.90 -3.05
CA SER A 276 -11.37 -8.08 -3.13
C SER A 276 -10.89 -9.38 -2.45
N ARG A 277 -11.70 -10.44 -2.47
CA ARG A 277 -11.38 -11.71 -1.82
C ARG A 277 -11.02 -12.82 -2.82
N TYR A 278 -9.86 -13.44 -2.64
CA TYR A 278 -9.26 -14.38 -3.59
C TYR A 278 -8.91 -15.74 -2.94
N PRO A 279 -8.86 -16.86 -3.69
CA PRO A 279 -8.33 -18.10 -3.17
C PRO A 279 -6.85 -17.94 -2.76
N ARG A 280 -6.39 -18.69 -1.77
CA ARG A 280 -4.99 -18.68 -1.33
C ARG A 280 -4.00 -18.95 -2.47
N ALA A 281 -4.42 -19.73 -3.47
CA ALA A 281 -3.63 -20.03 -4.66
C ALA A 281 -3.36 -18.83 -5.58
N ASP A 282 -3.99 -17.67 -5.35
CA ASP A 282 -3.75 -16.44 -6.10
C ASP A 282 -2.67 -15.54 -5.46
N PHE A 283 -2.15 -15.92 -4.27
CA PHE A 283 -1.18 -15.15 -3.49
C PHE A 283 0.24 -15.71 -3.63
N TYR A 284 1.22 -14.85 -3.35
CA TYR A 284 2.64 -15.16 -3.46
C TYR A 284 3.25 -15.55 -2.10
N ASN A 285 3.19 -14.66 -1.10
CA ASN A 285 3.90 -14.85 0.18
C ASN A 285 3.19 -14.30 1.43
N SER A 286 2.01 -13.70 1.33
CA SER A 286 1.18 -13.28 2.49
C SER A 286 -0.30 -13.24 2.09
N GLU A 287 -1.19 -12.95 3.04
CA GLU A 287 -2.62 -12.74 2.73
C GLU A 287 -2.89 -11.42 2.00
N ASP A 288 -1.92 -10.50 1.95
CA ASP A 288 -2.07 -9.20 1.27
C ASP A 288 -1.43 -9.19 -0.13
N HIS A 289 -0.61 -10.17 -0.47
CA HIS A 289 0.27 -10.11 -1.64
C HIS A 289 -0.17 -11.06 -2.75
N LEU A 290 -0.97 -10.54 -3.69
CA LEU A 290 -1.31 -11.26 -4.91
C LEU A 290 -0.05 -11.55 -5.74
N ALA A 291 -0.02 -12.70 -6.40
CA ALA A 291 0.94 -12.92 -7.47
C ALA A 291 0.60 -12.02 -8.67
N GLN A 292 1.62 -11.61 -9.44
CA GLN A 292 1.51 -10.60 -10.50
C GLN A 292 0.37 -10.83 -11.52
N PRO A 293 0.09 -12.07 -12.01
CA PRO A 293 -1.09 -12.33 -12.83
C PRO A 293 -2.40 -11.89 -12.15
N CYS A 294 -2.54 -12.19 -10.86
CA CYS A 294 -3.72 -11.92 -10.07
C CYS A 294 -3.79 -10.45 -9.64
N GLN A 295 -2.65 -9.81 -9.35
CA GLN A 295 -2.53 -8.36 -9.17
C GLN A 295 -3.09 -7.60 -10.39
N TYR A 296 -2.74 -8.03 -11.61
CA TYR A 296 -3.22 -7.37 -12.84
C TYR A 296 -4.69 -7.60 -13.08
N PHE A 297 -5.14 -8.82 -12.86
CA PHE A 297 -6.56 -9.14 -12.91
C PHE A 297 -7.36 -8.29 -11.92
N HIS A 298 -6.93 -8.19 -10.65
CA HIS A 298 -7.55 -7.37 -9.63
C HIS A 298 -7.57 -5.88 -10.04
N SER A 299 -6.43 -5.38 -10.50
CA SER A 299 -6.27 -4.00 -10.98
C SER A 299 -7.21 -3.64 -12.12
N MET A 300 -7.51 -4.59 -13.03
CA MET A 300 -8.52 -4.40 -14.07
C MET A 300 -9.94 -4.26 -13.51
N LEU A 301 -10.28 -5.01 -12.46
CA LEU A 301 -11.57 -4.86 -11.77
C LEU A 301 -11.66 -3.52 -11.05
N VAL A 302 -10.59 -3.11 -10.35
CA VAL A 302 -10.50 -1.81 -9.68
C VAL A 302 -10.68 -0.68 -10.69
N ALA A 303 -9.95 -0.68 -11.81
CA ALA A 303 -10.08 0.35 -12.85
C ALA A 303 -11.53 0.47 -13.37
N ARG A 304 -12.19 -0.66 -13.62
CA ARG A 304 -13.61 -0.66 -14.05
C ARG A 304 -14.55 -0.15 -12.96
N GLY A 305 -14.27 -0.45 -11.70
CA GLY A 305 -15.04 0.04 -10.55
C GLY A 305 -14.84 1.54 -10.28
N LEU A 306 -13.61 2.04 -10.47
CA LEU A 306 -13.27 3.46 -10.31
C LEU A 306 -13.85 4.31 -11.44
N ALA A 307 -13.88 3.81 -12.67
CA ALA A 307 -14.34 4.56 -13.83
C ALA A 307 -15.71 5.28 -13.66
N PRO A 308 -16.80 4.61 -13.22
CA PRO A 308 -18.07 5.30 -12.97
C PRO A 308 -17.98 6.31 -11.81
N LEU A 309 -17.19 6.01 -10.77
CA LEU A 309 -16.94 6.93 -9.65
C LEU A 309 -16.13 8.17 -10.07
N LEU A 310 -15.41 8.10 -11.17
CA LEU A 310 -14.60 9.21 -11.71
C LEU A 310 -15.22 9.85 -12.95
N HIS A 311 -16.39 9.38 -13.40
CA HIS A 311 -17.02 9.75 -14.67
C HIS A 311 -16.06 9.59 -15.86
N ARG A 312 -15.23 8.54 -15.84
CA ARG A 312 -14.24 8.23 -16.87
C ARG A 312 -14.65 7.01 -17.68
N ARG A 313 -14.18 6.97 -18.93
CA ARG A 313 -14.27 5.78 -19.77
C ARG A 313 -13.13 4.83 -19.42
N VAL A 314 -13.40 3.53 -19.48
CA VAL A 314 -12.37 2.50 -19.35
C VAL A 314 -11.78 2.24 -20.73
N VAL A 315 -10.46 2.42 -20.86
CA VAL A 315 -9.68 1.96 -22.00
C VAL A 315 -9.42 0.47 -21.86
N ALA A 316 -9.50 -0.26 -22.97
CA ALA A 316 -9.16 -1.68 -22.97
C ALA A 316 -7.68 -1.87 -22.59
N PRO A 317 -7.35 -2.81 -21.69
CA PRO A 317 -5.97 -3.08 -21.34
C PRO A 317 -5.18 -3.64 -22.54
N ALA A 318 -3.87 -3.42 -22.53
CA ALA A 318 -2.98 -3.95 -23.55
C ALA A 318 -3.06 -5.49 -23.63
N ALA A 319 -2.81 -6.05 -24.82
CA ALA A 319 -2.87 -7.50 -25.03
C ALA A 319 -1.93 -8.28 -24.10
N ALA A 320 -0.72 -7.76 -23.84
CA ALA A 320 0.21 -8.35 -22.90
C ALA A 320 -0.33 -8.37 -21.45
N THR A 321 -0.97 -7.27 -21.00
CA THR A 321 -1.62 -7.20 -19.69
C THR A 321 -2.76 -8.21 -19.59
N LEU A 322 -3.60 -8.31 -20.63
CA LEU A 322 -4.67 -9.31 -20.70
C LEU A 322 -4.14 -10.74 -20.66
N SER A 323 -3.07 -11.01 -21.41
CA SER A 323 -2.45 -12.33 -21.46
C SER A 323 -1.92 -12.73 -20.09
N LEU A 324 -1.22 -11.83 -19.39
CA LEU A 324 -0.70 -12.11 -18.06
C LEU A 324 -1.85 -12.24 -17.04
N ALA A 325 -2.83 -11.35 -17.05
CA ALA A 325 -3.98 -11.45 -16.14
C ALA A 325 -4.77 -12.76 -16.34
N ALA A 326 -4.83 -13.28 -17.58
CA ALA A 326 -5.50 -14.53 -17.90
C ALA A 326 -4.79 -15.78 -17.36
N THR A 327 -3.56 -15.68 -16.86
CA THR A 327 -2.87 -16.79 -16.18
C THR A 327 -3.10 -16.82 -14.68
N CYS A 328 -3.89 -15.89 -14.12
CA CYS A 328 -4.35 -16.03 -12.75
C CYS A 328 -5.31 -17.24 -12.65
N PRO A 329 -5.16 -18.16 -11.66
CA PRO A 329 -5.92 -19.41 -11.55
C PRO A 329 -7.44 -19.24 -11.48
N GLN A 330 -7.92 -18.15 -10.87
CA GLN A 330 -9.27 -17.60 -11.06
C GLN A 330 -10.45 -18.58 -10.90
N GLU A 331 -10.31 -19.70 -10.18
CA GLU A 331 -11.28 -20.82 -10.18
C GLU A 331 -12.74 -20.46 -9.81
N THR A 332 -13.09 -19.21 -9.51
CA THR A 332 -14.29 -18.88 -8.72
C THR A 332 -14.82 -17.44 -8.83
N LEU A 333 -14.49 -16.66 -9.87
CA LEU A 333 -15.31 -15.46 -10.09
C LEU A 333 -16.63 -15.83 -10.79
N PRO A 334 -17.76 -15.20 -10.42
CA PRO A 334 -19.03 -15.47 -11.07
C PRO A 334 -18.91 -15.29 -12.60
N PRO A 335 -19.54 -16.14 -13.42
CA PRO A 335 -19.53 -16.06 -14.89
C PRO A 335 -19.78 -14.66 -15.47
N ALA A 336 -20.57 -13.83 -14.77
CA ALA A 336 -20.82 -12.44 -15.14
C ALA A 336 -19.54 -11.59 -15.27
N GLN A 337 -18.48 -11.92 -14.53
CA GLN A 337 -17.17 -11.25 -14.59
C GLN A 337 -16.23 -11.85 -15.65
N HIS A 338 -16.54 -13.04 -16.17
CA HIS A 338 -15.75 -13.70 -17.22
C HIS A 338 -16.09 -13.21 -18.65
N SER A 339 -17.10 -12.36 -18.82
CA SER A 339 -17.52 -11.79 -20.12
C SER A 339 -16.44 -10.98 -20.86
N VAL A 340 -15.30 -10.73 -20.21
CA VAL A 340 -14.07 -10.19 -20.83
C VAL A 340 -13.50 -11.13 -21.90
N ARG A 341 -13.79 -12.45 -21.86
CA ARG A 341 -13.12 -13.43 -22.73
C ARG A 341 -13.70 -13.58 -24.15
N THR A 342 -14.91 -13.09 -24.48
CA THR A 342 -15.59 -13.57 -25.71
C THR A 342 -16.30 -12.55 -26.61
N SER A 343 -16.40 -11.26 -26.28
CA SER A 343 -17.26 -10.36 -27.12
C SER A 343 -16.67 -9.98 -28.50
N ARG A 344 -15.44 -10.39 -28.85
CA ARG A 344 -14.83 -10.10 -30.16
C ARG A 344 -14.98 -11.20 -31.22
N ALA A 345 -15.47 -12.39 -30.88
CA ALA A 345 -15.55 -13.51 -31.82
C ALA A 345 -16.88 -13.61 -32.60
N SER A 346 -17.96 -12.93 -32.22
CA SER A 346 -19.29 -13.13 -32.85
C SER A 346 -19.84 -11.97 -33.69
N ARG A 347 -19.03 -10.95 -34.04
CA ARG A 347 -19.48 -9.81 -34.90
C ARG A 347 -18.88 -9.77 -36.31
N ARG A 348 -18.45 -10.92 -36.86
CA ARG A 348 -18.12 -11.06 -38.30
C ARG A 348 -18.77 -12.31 -38.89
N ALA A 349 -20.08 -12.25 -39.09
CA ALA A 349 -20.80 -13.05 -40.08
C ALA A 349 -22.20 -12.43 -40.24
N GLY A 350 -22.27 -11.25 -40.86
CA GLY A 350 -23.52 -10.81 -41.47
C GLY A 350 -23.73 -11.62 -42.76
N PRO A 351 -24.93 -12.17 -43.02
CA PRO A 351 -25.18 -12.92 -44.24
C PRO A 351 -25.05 -12.00 -45.45
N ALA A 352 -24.29 -12.46 -46.45
CA ALA A 352 -24.28 -11.84 -47.77
C ALA A 352 -25.71 -11.82 -48.33
N ARG A 353 -26.21 -10.64 -48.71
CA ARG A 353 -27.40 -10.53 -49.55
C ARG A 353 -27.08 -11.15 -50.92
N PRO A 354 -27.90 -12.07 -51.45
CA PRO A 354 -27.82 -12.40 -52.85
C PRO A 354 -28.33 -11.20 -53.68
N ALA A 355 -27.59 -10.87 -54.72
CA ALA A 355 -28.08 -10.08 -55.84
C ALA A 355 -28.88 -11.03 -56.75
N GLY A 356 -30.09 -10.62 -57.12
CA GLY A 356 -31.01 -11.40 -57.97
C GLY A 356 -32.42 -10.92 -57.81
#